data_AF-A0A7Y3I7U1-F1
#
_entry.id   AF-A0A7Y3I7U1-F1
#
_cell.length_a   1.000
_cell.length_b   1.000
_cell.length_c   1.000
_cell.angle_alpha   90.00
_cell.angle_beta   90.00
_cell.angle_gamma   90.00
#
_symmetry.space_group_name_H-M   'P 1'
#
loop_
_entity.id
_entity.type
_entity.pdbx_description
1 polymer ?
#
loop_
_entity_poly.entity_id
_entity_poly.type
_entity_poly.pdbx_seq_one_letter_code
_entity_poly.pdbx_strand_id
1 'polypeptide(L)' 'MRFLRRVFESRRVVAIDVVEHAPIPGLAAPDFVVAKLVYKMIGYWSRP' A
#
# COMPACT_ATOMS: atom_id res chain seq x y z
N MET A 1 0.92 8.76 -4.11
CA MET A 1 -0.26 7.87 -4.01
C MET A 1 -1.56 8.49 -4.57
N ARG A 2 -1.51 9.35 -5.60
CA ARG A 2 -2.74 9.88 -6.22
C ARG A 2 -3.44 8.82 -7.08
N PHE A 3 -2.66 8.05 -7.84
CA PHE A 3 -3.17 6.99 -8.70
C PHE A 3 -3.92 5.90 -7.91
N LEU A 4 -3.26 5.26 -6.94
CA LEU A 4 -3.89 4.20 -6.14
C LEU A 4 -5.17 4.70 -5.46
N ARG A 5 -5.15 5.87 -4.82
CA ARG A 5 -6.36 6.47 -4.25
C ARG A 5 -7.51 6.54 -5.26
N ARG A 6 -7.24 7.04 -6.48
CA ARG A 6 -8.25 7.12 -7.54
C ARG A 6 -8.79 5.76 -7.98
N VAL A 7 -7.96 4.72 -7.97
CA VAL A 7 -8.41 3.34 -8.25
C VAL A 7 -9.40 2.87 -7.18
N PHE A 8 -9.08 3.04 -5.89
CA PHE A 8 -9.99 2.69 -4.79
C PHE A 8 -11.30 3.51 -4.81
N GLU A 9 -11.26 4.77 -5.26
CA GLU A 9 -12.46 5.61 -5.40
C GLU A 9 -13.35 5.23 -6.61
N SER A 10 -12.79 4.60 -7.64
CA SER A 10 -13.50 4.36 -8.90
C SER A 10 -13.81 2.89 -9.19
N ARG A 11 -13.25 1.97 -8.41
CA ARG A 11 -13.37 0.53 -8.59
C ARG A 11 -13.57 -0.16 -7.24
N ARG A 12 -14.28 -1.29 -7.25
CA ARG A 12 -14.35 -2.19 -6.10
C ARG A 12 -13.09 -3.03 -6.01
N VAL A 13 -12.11 -2.57 -5.23
CA VAL A 13 -10.88 -3.33 -4.96
C VAL A 13 -11.20 -4.43 -3.93
N VAL A 14 -10.96 -5.69 -4.30
CA VAL A 14 -11.26 -6.86 -3.45
C VAL A 14 -10.04 -7.47 -2.78
N ALA A 15 -8.85 -7.17 -3.29
CA ALA A 15 -7.58 -7.65 -2.75
C ALA A 15 -6.44 -6.72 -3.17
N ILE A 16 -5.33 -6.79 -2.45
CA ILE A 16 -4.09 -6.08 -2.72
C ILE A 16 -2.95 -7.07 -2.47
N ASP A 17 -1.96 -7.06 -3.36
CA ASP A 17 -0.71 -7.80 -3.19
C ASP A 17 0.48 -6.84 -3.37
N VAL A 18 1.47 -6.93 -2.49
CA VAL A 18 2.68 -6.08 -2.52
C VAL A 18 3.89 -7.00 -2.53
N VAL A 19 4.41 -7.21 -3.73
CA VAL A 19 5.52 -8.13 -4.03
C VAL A 19 6.84 -7.39 -4.20
N GLU A 20 7.93 -8.15 -4.29
CA GLU A 20 9.30 -7.65 -4.52
C GLU A 20 9.86 -6.75 -3.42
N HIS A 21 9.26 -6.76 -2.23
CA HIS A 21 9.95 -6.21 -1.06
C HIS A 21 11.10 -7.14 -0.69
N ALA A 22 12.35 -6.65 -0.83
CA ALA A 22 13.56 -7.35 -0.45
C ALA A 22 14.25 -6.60 0.72
N PRO A 23 13.93 -6.95 1.99
CA PRO A 23 14.52 -6.28 3.15
C PRO A 23 16.04 -6.43 3.17
N ILE A 24 16.73 -5.37 3.60
CA ILE A 24 18.18 -5.36 3.79
C ILE A 24 18.45 -5.17 5.29
N PRO A 25 19.13 -6.11 5.97
CA PRO A 25 19.44 -5.97 7.40
C PRO A 25 20.12 -4.64 7.72
N GLY A 26 19.62 -3.94 8.73
CA GLY A 26 20.14 -2.63 9.16
C GLY A 26 19.64 -1.43 8.35
N LEU A 27 18.89 -1.63 7.25
CA LEU A 27 18.29 -0.55 6.46
C LEU A 27 16.76 -0.59 6.56
N ALA A 28 16.20 0.01 7.61
CA ALA A 28 14.75 -0.04 7.90
C ALA A 28 13.88 0.90 7.03
N ALA A 29 14.49 1.83 6.28
CA ALA A 29 13.74 2.84 5.53
C ALA A 29 12.81 2.23 4.43
N PRO A 30 13.24 1.25 3.63
CA PRO A 30 12.37 0.58 2.65
C PRO A 30 11.18 -0.14 3.32
N ASP A 31 11.42 -0.83 4.43
CA ASP A 31 10.39 -1.55 5.18
C ASP A 31 9.29 -0.59 5.66
N PHE A 32 9.69 0.56 6.21
CA PHE A 32 8.76 1.60 6.62
C PHE A 32 7.94 2.16 5.44
N VAL A 33 8.57 2.35 4.28
CA VAL A 33 7.88 2.84 3.08
C VAL A 33 6.83 1.83 2.59
N VAL A 34 7.16 0.54 2.56
CA VAL A 34 6.23 -0.54 2.19
C VAL A 34 5.08 -0.63 3.19
N ALA A 35 5.38 -0.64 4.49
CA ALA A 35 4.36 -0.66 5.55
C ALA A 35 3.41 0.55 5.44
N LYS A 36 3.95 1.75 5.22
CA LYS A 36 3.15 2.98 5.04
C LYS A 36 2.31 2.96 3.77
N LEU A 37 2.78 2.31 2.71
CA LEU A 37 2.02 2.10 1.47
C LEU A 37 0.82 1.17 1.73
N VAL A 38 1.06 0.00 2.33
CA VAL A 38 0.01 -0.96 2.69
C VAL A 38 -1.03 -0.31 3.61
N TYR A 39 -0.58 0.36 4.68
CA TYR A 39 -1.46 1.07 5.60
C TYR A 39 -2.36 2.09 4.90
N LYS A 40 -1.82 2.85 3.95
CA LYS A 40 -2.62 3.81 3.16
C LYS A 40 -3.67 3.11 2.30
N MET A 41 -3.35 1.98 1.66
CA MET A 41 -4.29 1.26 0.82
C MET A 41 -5.40 0.59 1.63
N ILE A 42 -5.10 0.06 2.83
CA ILE A 42 -6.11 -0.38 3.79
C ILE A 42 -7.05 0.78 4.13
N GLY A 43 -6.50 1.96 4.43
CA GLY A 43 -7.29 3.16 4.68
C GLY A 43 -8.04 3.71 3.45
N TYR A 44 -7.71 3.28 2.22
CA TYR A 44 -8.50 3.59 1.02
C TYR A 44 -9.65 2.59 0.86
N TRP A 45 -9.41 1.31 1.18
CA TRP A 45 -10.40 0.24 1.17
C TRP A 45 -11.48 0.41 2.24
N SER A 46 -11.10 0.90 3.43
CA SER A 46 -12.02 1.04 4.57
C SER A 46 -12.95 2.26 4.48
N ARG A 47 -12.84 3.07 3.42
CA ARG A 47 -13.73 4.21 3.23
C ARG A 47 -15.08 3.71 2.69
N PRO A 48 -16.21 4.25 3.19
CA PRO A 48 -17.53 3.91 2.68
C PRO A 48 -17.71 4.31 1.22
#